data_AF-A0A2N2T796-F1
#
_entry.id   AF-A0A2N2T796-F1
#
_cell.length_a   1.000
_cell.length_b   1.000
_cell.length_c   1.000
_cell.angle_alpha   90.00
_cell.angle_beta   90.00
_cell.angle_gamma   90.00
#
_symmetry.space_group_name_H-M   'P 1'
#
loop_
_entity.id
_entity.type
_entity.pdbx_description
1 polymer ?
#
loop_
_entity_poly.entity_id
_entity_poly.type
_entity_poly.pdbx_seq_one_letter_code
_entity_poly.pdbx_strand_id
1 'polypeptide(L)'
;AAAMALSAAYPGALDYAALRAAAARRLAQYGASPELDEAALRDALLQLVLLHGVMPTIAAGSFSVEPGAVEPGERPCANALARQQANTPGWVVSGARHVAMDLDAPGRMLLGRLDGSRTVDELAAQMQAMLAQSGRDLPLERLRELTWQQMWLFARHGLLV
;
A
#
# COMPACT_ATOMS: atom_id res chain seq x y z
N ALA A 1 10.17 5.49 16.67
CA ALA A 1 10.27 6.42 15.51
C ALA A 1 10.70 5.72 14.20
N ALA A 2 11.87 5.07 14.13
CA ALA A 2 12.35 4.42 12.90
C ALA A 2 11.38 3.34 12.35
N ALA A 3 10.85 2.47 13.21
CA ALA A 3 9.84 1.49 12.79
C ALA A 3 8.56 2.13 12.20
N MET A 4 8.13 3.28 12.73
CA MET A 4 6.98 4.03 12.18
C MET A 4 7.33 4.59 10.80
N ALA A 5 8.55 5.09 10.60
CA ALA A 5 9.01 5.58 9.31
C ALA A 5 9.06 4.44 8.27
N LEU A 6 9.57 3.27 8.63
CA LEU A 6 9.58 2.09 7.77
C LEU A 6 8.16 1.61 7.45
N SER A 7 7.27 1.57 8.43
CA SER A 7 5.86 1.18 8.20
C SER A 7 5.12 2.16 7.29
N ALA A 8 5.40 3.46 7.40
CA ALA A 8 4.79 4.49 6.56
C ALA A 8 5.36 4.49 5.13
N ALA A 9 6.61 4.06 4.96
CA ALA A 9 7.24 3.94 3.65
C ALA A 9 6.85 2.66 2.90
N TYR A 10 6.33 1.63 3.58
CA TYR A 10 5.91 0.40 2.92
C TYR A 10 4.80 0.66 1.90
N PRO A 11 4.85 0.07 0.69
CA PRO A 11 5.74 -1.01 0.24
C PRO A 11 7.10 -0.57 -0.28
N GLY A 12 7.37 0.73 -0.33
CA GLY A 12 8.67 1.30 -0.68
C GLY A 12 9.79 0.93 0.30
N ALA A 13 10.98 1.44 0.05
CA ALA A 13 12.15 1.28 0.91
C ALA A 13 12.75 2.64 1.23
N LEU A 14 13.36 2.75 2.40
CA LEU A 14 14.18 3.90 2.78
C LEU A 14 15.63 3.46 2.79
N ASP A 15 16.51 4.26 2.20
CA ASP A 15 17.93 4.15 2.51
C ASP A 15 18.19 4.58 3.97
N TYR A 16 19.39 4.32 4.46
CA TYR A 16 19.73 4.56 5.86
C TYR A 16 19.67 6.05 6.24
N ALA A 17 20.07 6.95 5.34
CA ALA A 17 20.04 8.38 5.58
C ALA A 17 18.59 8.91 5.66
N ALA A 18 17.74 8.47 4.72
CA ALA A 18 16.32 8.79 4.68
C ALA A 18 15.58 8.25 5.92
N LEU A 19 15.92 7.04 6.37
CA LEU A 19 15.38 6.45 7.60
C LEU A 19 15.74 7.28 8.84
N ARG A 20 17.00 7.69 8.99
CA ARG A 20 17.44 8.55 10.09
C ARG A 20 16.70 9.89 10.08
N ALA A 21 16.64 10.54 8.93
CA ALA A 21 15.94 11.82 8.78
C ALA A 21 14.43 11.69 9.12
N ALA A 22 13.78 10.63 8.64
CA ALA A 22 12.37 10.38 8.95
C ALA A 22 12.13 10.07 10.43
N ALA A 23 13.01 9.30 11.06
CA ALA A 23 12.93 9.00 12.49
C ALA A 23 13.12 10.26 13.35
N ALA A 24 14.10 11.10 13.04
CA ALA A 24 14.33 12.37 13.74
C ALA A 24 13.13 13.32 13.60
N ARG A 25 12.55 13.46 12.40
CA ARG A 25 11.32 14.25 12.18
C ARG A 25 10.15 13.74 13.03
N ARG A 26 9.97 12.42 13.15
CA ARG A 26 8.92 11.83 13.98
C ARG A 26 9.17 12.11 15.46
N LEU A 27 10.40 12.00 15.96
CA LEU A 27 10.71 12.34 17.35
C LEU A 27 10.37 13.80 17.66
N ALA A 28 10.80 14.71 16.80
CA ALA A 28 10.48 16.13 16.92
C ALA A 28 8.96 16.40 16.92
N GLN A 29 8.20 15.72 16.05
CA GLN A 29 6.74 15.84 15.97
C GLN A 29 6.04 15.49 17.31
N TYR A 30 6.61 14.58 18.09
CA TYR A 30 6.07 14.15 19.39
C TYR A 30 6.79 14.78 20.59
N GLY A 31 7.59 15.84 20.38
CA GLY A 31 8.27 16.56 21.46
C GLY A 31 9.46 15.82 22.09
N ALA A 32 9.97 14.76 21.45
CA ALA A 32 11.17 14.05 21.89
C ALA A 32 12.44 14.61 21.23
N SER A 33 13.61 14.36 21.83
CA SER A 33 14.89 14.74 21.24
C SER A 33 15.04 14.10 19.84
N PRO A 34 15.40 14.88 18.79
CA PRO A 34 15.65 14.35 17.46
C PRO A 34 17.02 13.66 17.35
N GLU A 35 17.87 13.76 18.37
CA GLU A 35 19.17 13.10 18.41
C GLU A 35 18.98 11.58 18.50
N LEU A 36 19.53 10.88 17.53
CA LEU A 36 19.48 9.42 17.45
C LEU A 36 20.82 8.86 17.93
N ASP A 37 20.78 7.97 18.92
CA ASP A 37 21.90 7.07 19.19
C ASP A 37 22.10 6.14 18.00
N GLU A 38 23.19 6.37 17.26
CA GLU A 38 23.47 5.66 16.02
C GLU A 38 23.83 4.19 16.25
N ALA A 39 24.51 3.88 17.36
CA ALA A 39 24.87 2.50 17.69
C ALA A 39 23.62 1.70 18.07
N ALA A 40 22.80 2.25 18.97
CA ALA A 40 21.55 1.62 19.37
C ALA A 40 20.58 1.45 18.19
N LEU A 41 20.52 2.43 17.27
CA LEU A 41 19.71 2.32 16.06
C LEU A 41 20.20 1.18 15.13
N ARG A 42 21.50 1.05 14.91
CA ARG A 42 22.07 -0.01 14.07
C ARG A 42 21.82 -1.39 14.67
N ASP A 43 22.01 -1.54 15.98
CA ASP A 43 21.77 -2.81 16.67
C ASP A 43 20.28 -3.19 16.60
N ALA A 44 19.38 -2.25 16.88
CA ALA A 44 17.94 -2.48 16.77
C ALA A 44 17.52 -2.85 15.33
N LEU A 45 18.09 -2.20 14.31
CA LEU A 45 17.82 -2.55 12.91
C LEU A 45 18.31 -3.96 12.58
N LEU A 46 19.51 -4.33 13.01
CA LEU A 46 20.03 -5.68 12.82
C LEU A 46 19.12 -6.73 13.48
N GLN A 47 18.67 -6.49 14.71
CA GLN A 47 17.72 -7.38 15.40
C GLN A 47 16.40 -7.51 14.63
N LEU A 48 15.86 -6.41 14.10
CA LEU A 48 14.65 -6.45 13.28
C LEU A 48 14.84 -7.21 11.96
N VAL A 49 16.02 -7.17 11.35
CA VAL A 49 16.35 -7.97 10.17
C VAL A 49 16.40 -9.45 10.52
N LEU A 50 17.07 -9.81 11.63
CA LEU A 50 17.17 -11.20 12.10
C LEU A 50 15.79 -11.78 12.46
N LEU A 51 14.87 -10.95 12.94
CA LEU A 51 13.49 -11.33 13.26
C LEU A 51 12.52 -11.21 12.07
N HIS A 52 13.01 -10.91 10.86
CA HIS A 52 12.19 -10.68 9.67
C HIS A 52 11.15 -9.54 9.81
N GLY A 53 11.32 -8.65 10.79
CA GLY A 53 10.50 -7.44 10.94
C GLY A 53 10.89 -6.33 9.96
N VAL A 54 12.11 -6.36 9.43
CA VAL A 54 12.60 -5.47 8.37
C VAL A 54 13.31 -6.29 7.31
N MET A 55 12.98 -6.06 6.05
CA MET A 55 13.62 -6.75 4.91
C MET A 55 14.57 -5.79 4.18
N PRO A 56 15.90 -6.03 4.24
CA PRO A 56 16.86 -5.30 3.42
C PRO A 56 16.58 -5.54 1.94
N THR A 57 16.81 -4.53 1.12
CA THR A 57 16.67 -4.64 -0.33
C THR A 57 17.72 -3.78 -1.03
N ILE A 58 18.20 -4.27 -2.17
CA ILE A 58 19.07 -3.51 -3.08
C ILE A 58 18.27 -2.73 -4.13
N ALA A 59 16.94 -2.94 -4.17
CA ALA A 59 16.04 -2.22 -5.08
C ALA A 59 15.82 -0.79 -4.56
N ALA A 60 16.85 0.04 -4.69
CA ALA A 60 16.75 1.48 -4.53
C ALA A 60 16.05 2.03 -5.80
N GLY A 61 14.72 2.14 -5.78
CA GLY A 61 14.02 3.00 -6.73
C GLY A 61 13.27 2.36 -7.92
N SER A 62 12.89 1.08 -7.88
CA SER A 62 11.93 0.56 -8.89
C SER A 62 10.46 0.61 -8.44
N PHE A 63 10.22 0.86 -7.16
CA PHE A 63 8.90 1.20 -6.62
C PHE A 63 8.94 2.67 -6.24
N SER A 64 9.35 3.54 -7.17
CA SER A 64 9.31 4.99 -7.01
C SER A 64 7.85 5.42 -6.93
N VAL A 65 7.29 5.13 -5.77
CA VAL A 65 6.13 5.75 -5.24
C VAL A 65 6.65 7.11 -4.82
N GLU A 66 6.42 8.13 -5.64
CA GLU A 66 6.64 9.53 -5.28
C GLU A 66 6.18 9.77 -3.83
N PRO A 67 6.80 10.68 -3.06
CA PRO A 67 6.28 11.05 -1.74
C PRO A 67 4.80 11.47 -1.85
N GLY A 68 3.87 10.58 -1.46
CA GLY A 68 2.42 10.73 -1.67
C GLY A 68 1.75 9.70 -2.58
N ALA A 69 2.50 8.92 -3.37
CA ALA A 69 1.95 7.92 -4.29
C ALA A 69 1.55 6.58 -3.62
N VAL A 70 1.75 6.42 -2.31
CA VAL A 70 1.10 5.33 -1.54
C VAL A 70 -0.36 5.69 -1.27
N GLU A 71 -0.72 6.96 -1.44
CA GLU A 71 -2.12 7.36 -1.36
C GLU A 71 -2.78 7.04 -2.70
N PRO A 72 -3.93 6.34 -2.72
CA PRO A 72 -4.57 5.93 -3.96
C PRO A 72 -4.97 7.06 -4.93
N GLY A 73 -4.95 8.31 -4.48
CA GLY A 73 -5.46 9.46 -5.23
C GLY A 73 -6.96 9.34 -5.51
N GLU A 74 -7.53 10.35 -6.18
CA GLU A 74 -8.94 10.32 -6.58
C GLU A 74 -9.20 9.29 -7.69
N ARG A 75 -8.21 9.08 -8.58
CA ARG A 75 -8.26 8.13 -9.70
C ARG A 75 -7.14 7.10 -9.61
N PRO A 76 -7.29 6.06 -8.77
CA PRO A 76 -6.23 5.07 -8.56
C PRO A 76 -5.88 4.31 -9.82
N CYS A 77 -4.58 4.08 -10.01
CA CYS A 77 -4.01 3.25 -11.05
C CYS A 77 -3.26 2.08 -10.42
N ALA A 78 -3.52 0.87 -10.89
CA ALA A 78 -2.77 -0.31 -10.51
C ALA A 78 -1.74 -0.68 -11.57
N ASN A 79 -0.67 -1.36 -11.15
CA ASN A 79 0.32 -1.87 -12.07
C ASN A 79 -0.31 -2.86 -13.08
N ALA A 80 0.21 -2.88 -14.31
CA ALA A 80 -0.40 -3.62 -15.42
C ALA A 80 -0.50 -5.14 -15.14
N LEU A 81 0.50 -5.71 -14.46
CA LEU A 81 0.52 -7.13 -14.11
C LEU A 81 -0.63 -7.48 -13.15
N ALA A 82 -0.80 -6.71 -12.07
CA ALA A 82 -1.84 -6.91 -11.08
C ALA A 82 -3.24 -6.81 -11.71
N ARG A 83 -3.44 -5.85 -12.62
CA ARG A 83 -4.68 -5.74 -13.39
C ARG A 83 -4.93 -6.96 -14.27
N GLN A 84 -3.92 -7.46 -14.97
CA GLN A 84 -4.04 -8.65 -15.80
C GLN A 84 -4.36 -9.89 -14.96
N GLN A 85 -3.68 -10.05 -13.83
CA GLN A 85 -3.91 -11.15 -12.89
C GLN A 85 -5.32 -11.10 -12.29
N ALA A 86 -5.82 -9.91 -11.93
CA ALA A 86 -7.17 -9.74 -11.42
C ALA A 86 -8.24 -10.21 -12.42
N ASN A 87 -8.02 -9.96 -13.71
CA ASN A 87 -8.92 -10.35 -14.79
C ASN A 87 -8.74 -11.83 -15.24
N THR A 88 -7.79 -12.57 -14.65
CA THR A 88 -7.52 -13.96 -15.02
C THR A 88 -8.01 -14.90 -13.91
N PRO A 89 -9.01 -15.76 -14.19
CA PRO A 89 -9.53 -16.71 -13.20
C PRO A 89 -8.44 -17.67 -12.67
N GLY A 90 -8.43 -17.93 -11.37
CA GLY A 90 -7.51 -18.87 -10.72
C GLY A 90 -6.09 -18.35 -10.49
N TRP A 91 -5.79 -17.11 -10.88
CA TRP A 91 -4.46 -16.51 -10.68
C TRP A 91 -4.41 -15.67 -9.42
N VAL A 92 -3.35 -15.81 -8.63
CA VAL A 92 -3.02 -14.85 -7.57
C VAL A 92 -2.56 -13.52 -8.15
N VAL A 93 -2.76 -12.45 -7.40
CA VAL A 93 -2.25 -11.11 -7.73
C VAL A 93 -0.89 -10.92 -7.07
N SER A 94 0.04 -10.29 -7.79
CA SER A 94 1.39 -9.99 -7.33
C SER A 94 1.59 -8.49 -7.20
N GLY A 95 1.98 -8.05 -6.00
CA GLY A 95 2.42 -6.67 -5.77
C GLY A 95 3.90 -6.46 -6.02
N ALA A 96 4.33 -5.22 -5.83
CA ALA A 96 5.72 -4.75 -5.91
C ALA A 96 6.74 -5.70 -5.27
N ARG A 97 6.42 -6.27 -4.11
CA ARG A 97 7.32 -7.16 -3.36
C ARG A 97 7.23 -8.64 -3.76
N HIS A 98 6.62 -8.96 -4.90
CA HIS A 98 6.34 -10.32 -5.36
C HIS A 98 5.58 -11.20 -4.35
N VAL A 99 4.83 -10.56 -3.43
CA VAL A 99 3.91 -11.26 -2.53
C VAL A 99 2.66 -11.64 -3.33
N ALA A 100 2.35 -12.93 -3.37
CA ALA A 100 1.13 -13.46 -3.95
C ALA A 100 -0.04 -13.24 -2.99
N MET A 101 -1.15 -12.72 -3.51
CA MET A 101 -2.36 -12.47 -2.75
C MET A 101 -3.56 -13.04 -3.51
N ASP A 102 -4.41 -13.76 -2.80
CA ASP A 102 -5.72 -14.10 -3.34
C ASP A 102 -6.69 -12.95 -3.06
N LEU A 103 -7.51 -12.63 -4.06
CA LEU A 103 -8.55 -11.62 -3.96
C LEU A 103 -9.89 -12.28 -4.22
N ASP A 104 -10.88 -11.88 -3.44
CA ASP A 104 -12.26 -12.24 -3.69
C ASP A 104 -12.79 -11.59 -4.98
N ALA A 105 -13.98 -11.99 -5.42
CA ALA A 105 -14.57 -11.49 -6.66
C ALA A 105 -14.73 -9.94 -6.66
N PRO A 106 -15.20 -9.29 -5.58
CA PRO A 106 -15.19 -7.83 -5.46
C PRO A 106 -13.80 -7.19 -5.61
N GLY A 107 -12.79 -7.71 -4.91
CA GLY A 107 -11.43 -7.19 -4.98
C GLY A 107 -10.84 -7.32 -6.38
N ARG A 108 -11.06 -8.45 -7.06
CA ARG A 108 -10.64 -8.66 -8.46
C ARG A 108 -11.32 -7.70 -9.43
N MET A 109 -12.62 -7.49 -9.27
CA MET A 109 -13.38 -6.56 -10.10
C MET A 109 -12.82 -5.15 -9.98
N LEU A 110 -12.63 -4.65 -8.75
CA LEU A 110 -12.05 -3.33 -8.51
C LEU A 110 -10.65 -3.23 -9.13
N LEU A 111 -9.75 -4.15 -8.76
CA LEU A 111 -8.36 -4.11 -9.20
C LEU A 111 -8.23 -4.14 -10.73
N GLY A 112 -9.03 -4.95 -11.43
CA GLY A 112 -9.04 -5.02 -12.88
C GLY A 112 -9.43 -3.70 -13.57
N ARG A 113 -10.14 -2.81 -12.87
CA ARG A 113 -10.64 -1.51 -13.37
C ARG A 113 -9.76 -0.32 -13.00
N LEU A 114 -8.70 -0.50 -12.21
CA LEU A 114 -7.79 0.56 -11.77
C LEU A 114 -6.78 0.94 -12.87
N ASP A 115 -7.26 1.60 -13.92
CA ASP A 115 -6.44 2.11 -15.02
C ASP A 115 -6.17 3.62 -14.94
N GLY A 116 -6.54 4.26 -13.81
CA GLY A 116 -6.43 5.71 -13.63
C GLY A 116 -7.54 6.53 -14.32
N SER A 117 -8.50 5.90 -15.01
CA SER A 117 -9.59 6.62 -15.68
C SER A 117 -10.79 6.90 -14.78
N ARG A 118 -10.97 6.11 -13.71
CA ARG A 118 -12.18 6.13 -12.86
C ARG A 118 -11.91 6.73 -11.50
N THR A 119 -12.87 7.48 -10.98
CA THR A 119 -12.84 7.93 -9.60
C THR A 119 -13.23 6.82 -8.63
N VAL A 120 -12.86 6.95 -7.36
CA VAL A 120 -13.31 6.04 -6.30
C VAL A 120 -14.85 6.00 -6.20
N ASP A 121 -15.53 7.11 -6.48
CA ASP A 121 -16.99 7.18 -6.43
C ASP A 121 -17.63 6.39 -7.57
N GLU A 122 -17.07 6.44 -8.77
CA GLU A 122 -17.50 5.62 -9.92
C GLU A 122 -17.26 4.12 -9.66
N LEU A 123 -16.14 3.78 -9.02
CA LEU A 123 -15.83 2.41 -8.63
C LEU A 123 -16.82 1.89 -7.55
N ALA A 124 -17.17 2.74 -6.58
CA ALA A 124 -18.15 2.39 -5.55
C ALA A 124 -19.56 2.16 -6.14
N ALA A 125 -19.98 2.98 -7.11
CA ALA A 125 -21.24 2.77 -7.83
C ALA A 125 -21.25 1.45 -8.62
N GLN A 126 -20.14 1.09 -9.25
CA GLN A 126 -20.00 -0.21 -9.94
C GLN A 126 -20.05 -1.38 -8.96
N MET A 127 -19.40 -1.24 -7.80
CA MET A 127 -19.48 -2.23 -6.72
C MET A 127 -20.92 -2.41 -6.24
N GLN A 128 -21.66 -1.31 -6.06
CA GLN A 128 -23.06 -1.36 -5.68
C GLN A 128 -23.91 -2.13 -6.69
N ALA A 129 -23.75 -1.83 -7.98
CA ALA A 129 -24.48 -2.51 -9.04
C ALA A 129 -24.16 -4.02 -9.08
N MET A 130 -22.90 -4.40 -8.86
CA MET A 130 -22.47 -5.80 -8.81
C MET A 130 -23.04 -6.55 -7.59
N LEU A 131 -23.05 -5.89 -6.42
CA LEU A 131 -23.59 -6.48 -5.19
C LEU A 131 -25.12 -6.61 -5.25
N ALA A 132 -25.81 -5.62 -5.81
CA ALA A 132 -27.26 -5.69 -6.03
C ALA A 132 -27.66 -6.90 -6.90
N GLN A 133 -26.88 -7.20 -7.96
CA GLN A 133 -27.08 -8.38 -8.80
C GLN A 133 -26.91 -9.71 -8.04
N SER A 134 -26.18 -9.70 -6.93
CA SER A 134 -25.99 -10.85 -6.04
C SER A 134 -26.89 -10.82 -4.80
N GLY A 135 -27.93 -9.97 -4.80
CA GLY A 135 -28.92 -9.86 -3.72
C GLY A 135 -28.40 -9.15 -2.46
N ARG A 136 -27.26 -8.47 -2.54
CA ARG A 136 -26.70 -7.67 -1.45
C ARG A 136 -26.90 -6.20 -1.74
N ASP A 137 -27.83 -5.59 -1.01
CA ASP A 137 -28.05 -4.15 -1.08
C ASP A 137 -27.29 -3.46 0.06
N LEU A 138 -26.36 -2.57 -0.32
CA LEU A 138 -25.59 -1.75 0.61
C LEU A 138 -25.72 -0.28 0.17
N PRO A 139 -25.88 0.66 1.12
CA PRO A 139 -25.90 2.08 0.80
C PRO A 139 -24.61 2.52 0.10
N LEU A 140 -24.73 3.42 -0.88
CA LEU A 140 -23.59 3.89 -1.68
C LEU A 140 -22.51 4.52 -0.80
N GLU A 141 -22.88 5.31 0.20
CA GLU A 141 -21.92 5.91 1.15
C GLU A 141 -21.09 4.85 1.87
N ARG A 142 -21.71 3.74 2.28
CA ARG A 142 -20.98 2.65 2.93
C ARG A 142 -20.04 1.96 1.94
N LEU A 143 -20.46 1.77 0.69
CA LEU A 143 -19.61 1.19 -0.34
C LEU A 143 -18.46 2.11 -0.73
N ARG A 144 -18.67 3.42 -0.70
CA ARG A 144 -17.61 4.41 -0.90
C ARG A 144 -16.52 4.27 0.16
N GLU A 145 -16.90 4.20 1.44
CA GLU A 145 -15.95 3.97 2.53
C GLU A 145 -15.17 2.66 2.36
N LEU A 146 -15.86 1.56 2.05
CA LEU A 146 -15.24 0.25 1.85
C LEU A 146 -14.31 0.24 0.61
N THR A 147 -14.70 0.94 -0.45
CA THR A 147 -13.88 1.07 -1.65
C THR A 147 -12.60 1.85 -1.33
N TRP A 148 -12.69 2.95 -0.58
CA TRP A 148 -11.51 3.68 -0.08
C TRP A 148 -10.59 2.80 0.78
N GLN A 149 -11.14 2.03 1.71
CA GLN A 149 -10.36 1.10 2.51
C GLN A 149 -9.64 0.07 1.63
N GLN A 150 -10.33 -0.47 0.63
CA GLN A 150 -9.74 -1.41 -0.31
C GLN A 150 -8.61 -0.78 -1.14
N MET A 151 -8.76 0.48 -1.56
CA MET A 151 -7.70 1.21 -2.28
C MET A 151 -6.45 1.36 -1.41
N TRP A 152 -6.61 1.69 -0.13
CA TRP A 152 -5.50 1.74 0.82
C TRP A 152 -4.83 0.38 1.03
N LEU A 153 -5.60 -0.72 1.06
CA LEU A 153 -5.04 -2.07 1.11
C LEU A 153 -4.22 -2.37 -0.16
N PHE A 154 -4.74 -2.05 -1.34
CA PHE A 154 -4.00 -2.21 -2.60
C PHE A 154 -2.71 -1.41 -2.62
N ALA A 155 -2.75 -0.16 -2.15
CA ALA A 155 -1.55 0.67 -2.05
C ALA A 155 -0.54 0.07 -1.07
N ARG A 156 -1.01 -0.35 0.11
CA ARG A 156 -0.17 -1.02 1.10
C ARG A 156 0.48 -2.26 0.49
N HIS A 157 -0.22 -3.04 -0.32
CA HIS A 157 0.32 -4.24 -0.96
C HIS A 157 1.19 -3.96 -2.20
N GLY A 158 1.39 -2.70 -2.58
CA GLY A 158 2.19 -2.33 -3.76
C GLY A 158 1.54 -2.75 -5.05
N LEU A 159 0.22 -2.68 -5.11
CA LEU A 159 -0.54 -2.87 -6.34
C LEU A 159 -0.72 -1.57 -7.12
N LEU A 160 -0.66 -0.41 -6.46
CA LEU A 160 -0.84 0.89 -7.09
C LEU A 160 0.47 1.47 -7.65
N VAL A 161 0.36 2.35 -8.64
CA VAL A 161 1.44 3.07 -9.32
C VAL A 161 1.18 4.57 -9.36
#